data_AF-A0A968VYQ0-F1
#
_entry.id   AF-A0A968VYQ0-F1
#
_cell.length_a   1.000
_cell.length_b   1.000
_cell.length_c   1.000
_cell.angle_alpha   90.00
_cell.angle_beta   90.00
_cell.angle_gamma   90.00
#
_symmetry.space_group_name_H-M   'P 1'
#
loop_
_entity.id
_entity.type
_entity.pdbx_description
1 polymer ?
#
loop_
_entity_poly.entity_id
_entity_poly.type
_entity_poly.pdbx_seq_one_letter_code
_entity_poly.pdbx_strand_id
1 'polypeptide(L)' 'MKATILQHVPYEAPGLIGEWLKAANYEIDTIRLYEQQAMPTIDSFDLLIVMGGPMSATDNKSFTG' A
#
# COMPACT_ATOMS: atom_id res chain seq x y z
N MET A 1 -14.09 9.34 3.23
CA MET A 1 -12.82 8.88 3.82
C MET A 1 -12.06 8.13 2.74
N LYS A 2 -10.74 8.27 2.71
CA LYS A 2 -9.87 7.73 1.68
C LYS A 2 -8.87 6.76 2.28
N ALA A 3 -8.76 5.59 1.68
CA ALA A 3 -7.79 4.56 2.01
C ALA A 3 -6.78 4.42 0.88
N THR A 4 -5.49 4.49 1.20
CA THR A 4 -4.41 4.26 0.25
C THR A 4 -3.76 2.91 0.53
N ILE A 5 -3.59 2.11 -0.53
CA ILE A 5 -2.98 0.79 -0.48
C ILE A 5 -1.63 0.84 -1.18
N LEU A 6 -0.55 0.50 -0.49
CA LEU A 6 0.76 0.31 -1.08
C LEU A 6 0.92 -1.15 -1.51
N GLN A 7 1.05 -1.39 -2.81
CA GLN A 7 1.18 -2.72 -3.38
C GLN A 7 2.61 -2.97 -3.87
N HIS A 8 3.31 -3.94 -3.26
CA HIS A 8 4.70 -4.25 -3.59
C HIS A 8 4.86 -5.08 -4.86
N VAL A 9 3.91 -5.96 -5.18
CA VAL A 9 3.96 -6.87 -6.34
C VAL A 9 2.59 -7.06 -7.00
N PRO A 10 2.51 -7.29 -8.32
CA PRO A 10 1.25 -7.32 -9.07
C PRO A 10 0.28 -8.45 -8.66
N TYR A 11 0.79 -9.53 -8.06
CA TYR A 11 -0.02 -10.70 -7.67
C TYR A 11 -0.57 -10.65 -6.24
N GLU A 12 -0.20 -9.64 -5.44
CA GLU A 12 -0.78 -9.39 -4.11
C GLU A 12 -1.84 -8.28 -4.19
N ALA A 13 -2.94 -8.60 -4.87
CA ALA A 13 -4.08 -7.69 -4.93
C ALA A 13 -4.74 -7.52 -3.53
N PRO A 14 -5.45 -6.40 -3.28
CA PRO A 14 -6.08 -6.12 -1.98
C PRO A 14 -7.06 -7.18 -1.46
N GLY A 15 -7.55 -8.08 -2.32
CA GLY A 15 -8.43 -9.19 -1.93
C GLY A 15 -9.57 -8.76 -1.01
N LEU A 16 -9.72 -9.46 0.13
CA LEU A 16 -10.76 -9.18 1.14
C LEU A 16 -10.62 -7.80 1.78
N ILE A 17 -9.41 -7.22 1.84
CA ILE A 17 -9.21 -5.87 2.38
C ILE A 17 -9.88 -4.85 1.47
N GLY A 18 -9.76 -5.01 0.15
CA GLY A 18 -10.43 -4.14 -0.82
C GLY A 18 -11.95 -4.19 -0.69
N GLU A 19 -12.53 -5.39 -0.52
CA GLU A 19 -13.97 -5.56 -0.33
C GLU A 19 -14.45 -4.97 1.01
N TRP A 20 -13.67 -5.14 2.08
CA TRP A 20 -13.96 -4.54 3.38
C TRP A 20 -13.97 -2.99 3.33
N LEU A 21 -13.01 -2.38 2.64
CA LEU A 21 -12.95 -0.93 2.45
C LEU A 21 -14.15 -0.40 1.65
N LYS A 22 -14.52 -1.11 0.57
CA LYS A 22 -15.73 -0.75 -0.21
C LYS A 22 -16.98 -0.84 0.65
N ALA A 23 -17.13 -1.91 1.44
CA ALA A 23 -18.26 -2.08 2.35
C ALA A 23 -18.31 -0.98 3.43
N ALA A 24 -17.14 -0.48 3.85
CA ALA A 24 -17.00 0.66 4.75
C ALA A 24 -17.12 2.03 4.05
N ASN A 25 -17.44 2.06 2.75
CA ASN A 25 -17.67 3.26 1.95
C ASN A 25 -16.43 4.18 1.82
N TYR A 26 -15.23 3.59 1.83
CA TYR A 26 -13.97 4.29 1.56
C TYR A 26 -13.72 4.45 0.06
N GLU A 27 -13.15 5.59 -0.31
CA GLU A 27 -12.48 5.75 -1.60
C GLU A 27 -11.12 5.05 -1.54
N ILE A 28 -10.85 4.14 -2.48
CA ILE A 28 -9.64 3.32 -2.47
C ILE A 28 -8.69 3.82 -3.55
N ASP A 29 -7.49 4.21 -3.12
CA ASP A 29 -6.36 4.53 -3.98
C ASP A 29 -5.30 3.43 -3.84
N THR A 30 -4.68 3.00 -4.95
CA THR A 30 -3.68 1.92 -4.92
C THR A 30 -2.41 2.39 -5.60
N ILE A 31 -1.35 2.48 -4.81
CA ILE A 31 -0.02 2.87 -5.24
C ILE A 31 0.80 1.61 -5.49
N ARG A 32 1.12 1.37 -6.76
CA ARG A 32 1.91 0.22 -7.20
C ARG A 32 3.39 0.59 -7.14
N LEU A 33 4.06 0.14 -6.08
CA LEU A 33 5.46 0.44 -5.85
C LEU A 33 6.37 -0.18 -6.92
N TYR A 34 5.97 -1.33 -7.47
CA TYR A 34 6.68 -1.97 -8.59
C TYR A 34 6.60 -1.18 -9.91
N GLU A 35 5.68 -0.21 -10.02
CA GLU A 35 5.58 0.71 -11.16
C GLU A 35 6.25 2.06 -10.88
N GLN A 36 6.99 2.20 -9.77
CA GLN A 36 7.63 3.45 -9.35
C GLN A 36 6.65 4.62 -9.21
N GLN A 37 5.41 4.35 -8.81
CA GLN A 37 4.43 5.40 -8.54
C GLN A 37 4.85 6.25 -7.35
N ALA A 38 4.47 7.53 -7.38
CA ALA A 38 4.80 8.46 -6.31
C ALA A 38 4.13 8.05 -5.00
N MET A 39 4.86 8.21 -3.89
CA MET A 39 4.31 7.98 -2.54
C MET A 39 3.23 9.02 -2.22
N PRO A 40 2.23 8.64 -1.41
CA PRO A 40 1.19 9.57 -0.99
C PRO A 40 1.77 10.60 -0.02
N THR A 41 1.21 11.81 0.01
CA THR A 41 1.49 12.74 1.11
C THR A 41 0.72 12.31 2.35
N ILE A 42 1.22 12.64 3.54
CA ILE A 42 0.62 12.21 4.82
C ILE A 42 -0.85 12.68 4.94
N ASP A 43 -1.18 13.83 4.37
CA ASP A 43 -2.53 14.39 4.42
C ASP A 43 -3.47 13.88 3.30
N SER A 44 -3.00 12.96 2.44
CA SER A 44 -3.76 12.50 1.27
C SER A 44 -4.62 11.25 1.52
N PHE A 45 -4.59 10.68 2.73
CA PHE A 45 -5.35 9.50 3.12
C PHE A 45 -5.77 9.55 4.59
N ASP A 46 -6.89 8.89 4.91
CA ASP A 46 -7.33 8.65 6.30
C ASP A 46 -6.81 7.31 6.82
N LEU A 47 -6.50 6.37 5.91
CA LEU A 47 -6.04 5.03 6.23
C LEU A 47 -4.96 4.59 5.22
N LEU A 48 -3.83 4.09 5.72
CA LEU A 48 -2.76 3.52 4.92
C LEU A 48 -2.68 2.01 5.16
N ILE A 49 -2.73 1.24 4.09
CA ILE A 49 -2.57 -0.21 4.12
C ILE A 49 -1.33 -0.56 3.31
N VAL A 50 -0.42 -1.30 3.94
CA VAL A 50 0.81 -1.76 3.30
C VAL A 50 0.65 -3.25 3.03
N MET A 51 0.56 -3.62 1.75
CA MET A 51 0.43 -5.03 1.37
C MET A 51 1.73 -5.79 1.65
N GLY A 52 1.62 -7.11 1.73
CA GLY A 52 2.78 -7.99 1.72
C GLY A 52 3.65 -7.82 0.48
N GLY A 53 4.79 -8.49 0.50
CA GLY A 53 5.75 -8.55 -0.59
C GLY A 53 6.75 -9.67 -0.32
N PRO A 54 7.38 -10.25 -1.35
CA PRO A 54 8.51 -11.15 -1.17
C PRO A 54 9.75 -10.45 -0.58
N MET A 55 9.71 -9.12 -0.43
CA MET A 55 10.76 -8.34 0.22
C MET A 55 10.75 -8.62 1.72
N SER A 56 11.93 -8.92 2.27
CA SER A 56 12.09 -8.92 3.72
C SER A 56 11.92 -7.49 4.24
N ALA A 57 11.26 -7.31 5.39
CA ALA A 57 11.21 -6.01 6.08
C ALA A 57 12.61 -5.45 6.42
N THR A 58 13.63 -6.32 6.37
CA THR A 58 15.05 -5.99 6.56
C THR A 58 15.84 -5.82 5.26
N ASP A 59 15.21 -5.85 4.08
CA ASP A 59 15.89 -5.65 2.79
C ASP A 59 16.24 -4.17 2.54
N ASN A 60 16.40 -3.40 3.61
CA ASN A 60 17.21 -2.19 3.60
C ASN A 60 18.67 -2.61 3.76
N LYS A 61 19.27 -3.14 2.67
CA LYS A 61 20.72 -3.33 2.64
C LYS A 61 21.39 -1.97 2.81
N SER A 62 22.01 -1.80 3.97
CA SER A 62 22.90 -0.72 4.40
C SER A 62 22.23 0.42 5.16
N PHE A 63 21.80 0.14 6.41
CA PHE A 63 22.09 1.10 7.48
C PHE A 63 23.59 0.99 7.79
N THR A 64 24.42 1.77 7.09
CA THR A 64 25.75 2.13 7.60
C THR A 64 25.55 3.28 8.57
N GLY A 65 25.66 2.98 9.86
CA GLY A 65 25.78 3.99 10.91
C GLY A 65 27.15 4.69 10.89
#